data_AF-A0A3D3NVN9-F1
#
_entry.id   AF-A0A3D3NVN9-F1
#
_cell.length_a   1.000
_cell.length_b   1.000
_cell.length_c   1.000
_cell.angle_alpha   90.00
_cell.angle_beta   90.00
_cell.angle_gamma   90.00
#
_symmetry.space_group_name_H-M   'P 1'
#
loop_
_entity.id
_entity.type
_entity.pdbx_description
1 polymer ?
#
loop_
_entity_poly.entity_id
_entity_poly.type
_entity_poly.pdbx_seq_one_letter_code
_entity_poly.pdbx_strand_id
1 'polypeptide(L)' 'SWFGDVPGTSTAWDNDGWRADLALGHRLSRHLQAKLQYSLAGRSGPHDEGEHLLAAQVTVRF' A
#
# COMPACT_ATOMS: atom_id res chain seq x y z
N SER A 1 24.27 -1.20 -30.48
CA SER A 1 23.43 -0.23 -29.76
C SER A 1 24.13 0.13 -28.46
N TRP A 2 24.33 1.42 -28.17
CA TRP A 2 25.03 1.92 -26.98
C TRP A 2 24.09 2.09 -25.77
N PHE A 3 22.77 2.07 -26.01
CA PHE A 3 21.78 1.94 -24.96
C PHE A 3 21.50 0.45 -24.77
N GLY A 4 21.86 -0.07 -23.60
CA GLY A 4 21.58 -1.43 -23.18
C GLY A 4 20.09 -1.74 -23.27
N ASP A 5 19.80 -3.03 -23.42
CA ASP A 5 18.49 -3.65 -23.56
C ASP A 5 17.40 -2.85 -22.79
N VAL A 6 16.68 -1.99 -23.50
CA VAL A 6 15.59 -1.20 -22.91
C VAL A 6 14.43 -2.18 -22.82
N PRO A 7 13.92 -2.51 -21.62
CA PRO A 7 12.80 -3.42 -21.50
C PRO A 7 11.65 -2.90 -22.38
N GLY A 8 11.28 -3.67 -23.40
CA GLY A 8 10.18 -3.32 -24.28
C GLY A 8 8.87 -3.27 -23.48
N THR A 9 7.84 -2.66 -24.08
CA THR A 9 6.47 -2.56 -23.54
C THR A 9 5.80 -3.90 -23.20
N SER A 10 6.50 -5.02 -23.41
CA SER A 10 6.11 -6.38 -23.07
C SER A 10 6.47 -6.81 -21.64
N THR A 11 7.33 -6.07 -20.93
CA THR A 11 7.57 -6.32 -19.50
C THR A 11 6.58 -5.53 -18.67
N ALA A 12 5.51 -6.20 -18.22
CA ALA A 12 4.57 -5.64 -17.26
C ALA A 12 5.32 -5.47 -15.91
N TRP A 13 5.82 -4.25 -15.66
CA TRP A 13 6.22 -3.86 -14.32
C TRP A 13 4.96 -3.95 -13.45
N ASP A 14 5.04 -4.73 -12.36
CA ASP A 14 4.01 -4.76 -11.32
C ASP A 14 2.75 -5.62 -11.58
N ASN A 15 2.85 -6.70 -12.35
CA ASN A 15 1.68 -7.59 -12.60
C ASN A 15 1.59 -8.81 -11.66
N ASP A 16 2.44 -8.89 -10.65
CA ASP A 16 2.56 -10.00 -9.70
C ASP A 16 2.29 -9.59 -8.24
N GLY A 17 1.91 -8.33 -8.00
CA GLY A 17 1.59 -7.79 -6.69
C GLY A 17 0.09 -7.85 -6.34
N TRP A 18 -0.23 -8.26 -5.11
CA TRP A 18 -1.55 -8.07 -4.51
C TRP A 18 -1.43 -7.21 -3.26
N ARG A 19 -2.49 -6.47 -2.94
CA ARG A 19 -2.58 -5.67 -1.72
C ARG A 19 -3.96 -5.78 -1.09
N ALA A 20 -4.00 -6.00 0.22
CA ALA A 20 -5.21 -5.97 1.04
C ALA A 20 -5.08 -4.90 2.10
N ASP A 21 -6.10 -4.05 2.21
CA ASP A 21 -6.19 -2.99 3.21
C ASP A 21 -7.33 -3.28 4.18
N LEU A 22 -7.04 -3.17 5.48
CA LEU A 22 -8.01 -3.18 6.56
C LEU A 22 -8.01 -1.81 7.22
N ALA A 23 -9.15 -1.14 7.24
CA ALA A 23 -9.30 0.16 7.88
C ALA A 23 -10.41 0.14 8.93
N LEU A 24 -10.08 0.60 10.13
CA LEU A 24 -11.00 0.76 11.24
C LEU A 24 -11.08 2.24 11.61
N GLY A 25 -12.27 2.82 11.49
CA GLY A 25 -12.54 4.20 11.86
C GLY A 25 -13.49 4.27 13.05
N HIS A 26 -13.15 5.09 14.04
CA HIS A 26 -14.02 5.38 15.18
C HIS A 26 -14.18 6.87 15.41
N ARG A 27 -15.44 7.31 15.54
CA ARG A 27 -15.77 8.69 15.89
C ARG A 27 -15.88 8.77 17.42
N LEU A 28 -14.78 9.17 18.06
CA LEU A 28 -14.72 9.36 19.50
C LEU A 28 -15.62 10.53 19.97
N SER A 29 -15.75 11.57 19.16
CA SER A 29 -16.58 12.74 19.48
C SER A 29 -17.00 13.50 18.21
N ARG A 30 -17.87 14.50 18.37
CA ARG A 30 -18.27 15.40 17.26
C ARG A 30 -17.05 16.07 16.58
N HIS A 31 -16.03 16.31 17.37
CA HIS A 31 -14.80 17.01 17.00
C HIS A 31 -13.58 16.08 16.82
N LEU A 32 -13.70 14.79 17.13
CA LEU A 32 -12.56 13.88 17.14
C LEU A 32 -12.90 12.56 16.45
N GLN A 33 -12.10 12.23 15.44
CA GLN A 33 -12.16 10.97 14.73
C GLN A 33 -10.78 10.32 14.73
N ALA A 34 -10.73 9.03 15.04
CA ALA A 34 -9.54 8.23 14.91
C ALA A 34 -9.76 7.19 13.80
N LYS A 35 -8.71 6.91 13.04
CA LYS A 35 -8.69 5.85 12.04
C LYS A 35 -7.37 5.10 12.15
N LEU A 36 -7.44 3.80 12.03
CA LEU A 36 -6.29 2.91 11.92
C LEU A 36 -6.43 2.17 10.60
N GLN A 37 -5.38 2.14 9.81
CA GLN A 37 -5.31 1.38 8.57
C GLN A 37 -4.10 0.45 8.64
N TYR A 38 -4.33 -0.79 8.26
CA TYR A 38 -3.32 -1.81 8.12
C TYR A 38 -3.34 -2.31 6.67
N SER A 39 -2.17 -2.42 6.06
CA SER A 39 -2.01 -2.83 4.68
C SER A 39 -1.05 -4.00 4.61
N LEU A 40 -1.44 -5.00 3.84
CA LEU A 40 -0.63 -6.15 3.49
C LEU A 40 -0.45 -6.10 1.98
N ALA A 41 0.78 -6.04 1.51
CA ALA A 41 1.09 -6.24 0.11
C ALA A 41 2.04 -7.44 -0.04
N GLY A 42 1.80 -8.27 -1.04
CA GLY A 42 2.68 -9.38 -1.39
C GLY A 42 2.97 -9.33 -2.89
N ARG A 43 4.24 -9.53 -3.27
CA ARG A 43 4.64 -9.64 -4.67
C ARG A 43 5.10 -11.06 -4.96
N SER A 44 4.50 -11.68 -5.97
CA SER A 44 4.80 -13.05 -6.39
C SER A 44 6.04 -13.07 -7.30
N GLY A 45 7.22 -12.88 -6.72
CA GLY A 45 8.51 -12.82 -7.44
C GLY A 45 9.66 -13.47 -6.66
N PRO A 46 10.87 -13.57 -7.23
CA PRO A 46 12.02 -14.22 -6.58
C PRO A 46 12.52 -13.50 -5.31
N HIS A 47 11.94 -12.35 -4.96
CA HIS A 47 12.03 -11.72 -3.66
C HIS A 47 10.60 -11.61 -3.11
N ASP A 48 10.20 -12.63 -2.37
CA ASP A 48 8.91 -12.72 -1.67
C ASP A 48 8.96 -11.77 -0.45
N GLU A 49 9.00 -10.47 -0.71
CA GLU A 49 8.99 -9.44 0.33
C GLU A 49 7.55 -8.96 0.54
N GLY A 50 6.93 -9.47 1.59
CA GLY A 50 5.63 -8.98 2.05
C GLY A 50 5.79 -7.64 2.74
N GLU A 51 5.20 -6.58 2.20
CA GLU A 51 5.17 -5.28 2.86
C GLU A 51 3.98 -5.19 3.83
N HIS A 52 4.29 -5.01 5.11
CA HIS A 52 3.30 -4.82 6.17
C HIS A 52 3.34 -3.36 6.61
N LEU A 53 2.30 -2.59 6.28
CA LEU A 53 2.23 -1.17 6.62
C LEU A 53 1.12 -0.92 7.64
N LEU A 54 1.44 -0.19 8.70
CA LEU A 54 0.46 0.29 9.66
C LEU A 54 0.45 1.82 9.63
N ALA A 55 -0.75 2.38 9.50
CA ALA A 55 -0.99 3.82 9.50
C ALA A 55 -2.06 4.18 10.53
N ALA A 56 -1.80 5.22 11.32
CA ALA A 56 -2.77 5.79 12.25
C ALA A 56 -3.05 7.24 11.83
N GLN A 57 -4.33 7.60 11.82
CA GLN A 57 -4.79 8.95 11.50
C GLN A 57 -5.72 9.45 12.60
N VAL A 58 -5.46 10.68 13.07
CA VAL A 58 -6.35 11.41 13.98
C VAL A 58 -6.80 12.68 13.30
N THR A 59 -8.11 12.89 13.25
CA THR A 59 -8.73 14.07 12.67
C THR A 59 -9.44 14.85 13.77
N VAL A 60 -9.03 16.09 13.95
CA VAL A 60 -9.69 17.06 14.85
C VAL A 60 -10.47 18.06 14.00
N ARG A 61 -11.72 18.34 14.37
CA ARG A 61 -12.60 19.30 13.71
C ARG A 61 -13.01 20.37 14.72
N PHE A 62 -12.83 21.63 14.37
CA PHE A 62 -13.16 22.81 15.18
C PHE A 62 -14.36 23.54 14.58
#